data_AF-A0A7X7L2I5-F1
#
_entry.id   AF-A0A7X7L2I5-F1
#
_cell.length_a   1.000
_cell.length_b   1.000
_cell.length_c   1.000
_cell.angle_alpha   90.00
_cell.angle_beta   90.00
_cell.angle_gamma   90.00
#
_symmetry.space_group_name_H-M   'P 1'
#
loop_
_entity.id
_entity.type
_entity.pdbx_description
1 polymer ?
#
loop_
_entity_poly.entity_id
_entity_poly.type
_entity_poly.pdbx_seq_one_letter_code
_entity_poly.pdbx_strand_id
1 'polypeptide(L)'
;MADYERLKSVLEEDPGNSVFIEYAKCLIEERSFESALMVCLRGLSSNPSAHAGRLLLARVFYELGLVPFAVREVEELCRELPHNLKLQRVLEALTLNPAISRDSASSSQPDQTLAELEVSFDDLE
;
A
#
# COMPACT_ATOMS: atom_id res chain seq x y z
N MET A 1 -4.94 2.44 20.14
CA MET A 1 -6.27 2.96 19.73
C MET A 1 -6.48 4.45 20.07
N ALA A 2 -5.43 5.26 20.33
CA ALA A 2 -5.62 6.65 20.81
C ALA A 2 -5.35 7.74 19.75
N ASP A 3 -4.70 7.41 18.63
CA ASP A 3 -4.25 8.46 17.68
C ASP A 3 -5.22 8.68 16.51
N TYR A 4 -6.17 7.78 16.27
CA TYR A 4 -7.08 7.85 15.12
C TYR A 4 -7.87 9.17 15.02
N GLU A 5 -8.44 9.64 16.13
CA GLU A 5 -9.21 10.90 16.16
C GLU A 5 -8.31 12.13 15.96
N ARG A 6 -7.08 12.08 16.48
CA ARG A 6 -6.08 13.14 16.30
C ARG A 6 -5.64 13.21 14.85
N LEU A 7 -5.27 12.07 14.24
CA LEU A 7 -4.84 11.99 12.85
C LEU A 7 -5.96 12.47 11.92
N LYS A 8 -7.21 12.04 12.16
CA LYS A 8 -8.37 12.48 11.38
C LYS A 8 -8.59 13.99 11.46
N SER A 9 -8.54 14.58 12.67
CA SER A 9 -8.72 16.02 12.86
C SER A 9 -7.66 16.82 12.08
N VAL A 10 -6.40 16.37 12.09
CA VAL A 10 -5.31 17.01 11.32
C VAL A 10 -5.57 16.92 9.81
N LEU A 11 -6.10 15.79 9.32
CA LEU A 11 -6.42 15.61 7.89
C LEU A 11 -7.67 16.37 7.44
N GLU A 12 -8.56 16.73 8.36
CA GLU A 12 -9.68 17.63 8.08
C GLU A 12 -9.19 19.07 7.87
N GLU A 13 -8.15 19.50 8.62
CA GLU A 13 -7.52 20.81 8.46
C GLU A 13 -6.55 20.86 7.27
N ASP A 14 -5.67 19.86 7.15
CA ASP A 14 -4.70 19.73 6.05
C ASP A 14 -4.63 18.27 5.57
N PRO A 15 -5.38 17.93 4.51
CA PRO A 15 -5.37 16.60 3.95
C PRO A 15 -4.00 16.19 3.36
N GLY A 16 -3.12 17.13 3.00
CA GLY A 16 -1.80 16.84 2.43
C GLY A 16 -0.70 16.57 3.46
N ASN A 17 -1.03 16.68 4.75
CA ASN A 17 -0.10 16.47 5.85
C ASN A 17 0.37 15.01 5.88
N SER A 18 1.68 14.78 6.07
CA SER A 18 2.30 13.44 6.14
C SER A 18 1.65 12.49 7.16
N VAL A 19 0.86 13.02 8.10
CA VAL A 19 -0.03 12.29 9.00
C VAL A 19 -0.99 11.31 8.28
N PHE A 20 -1.36 11.56 7.00
CA PHE A 20 -2.22 10.62 6.26
C PHE A 20 -1.57 9.26 6.06
N ILE A 21 -0.23 9.22 6.01
CA ILE A 21 0.57 8.02 5.85
C ILE A 21 0.42 7.13 7.09
N GLU A 22 0.57 7.71 8.28
CA GLU A 22 0.38 7.00 9.56
C GLU A 22 -1.06 6.50 9.72
N TYR A 23 -2.04 7.34 9.36
CA TYR A 23 -3.44 6.96 9.40
C TYR A 23 -3.76 5.80 8.43
N ALA A 24 -3.21 5.84 7.21
CA ALA A 24 -3.36 4.76 6.25
C ALA A 24 -2.69 3.46 6.72
N LYS A 25 -1.50 3.53 7.36
CA LYS A 25 -0.85 2.36 7.97
C LYS A 25 -1.76 1.70 9.02
N CYS A 26 -2.33 2.47 9.94
CA CYS A 26 -3.26 1.93 10.93
C CYS A 26 -4.48 1.24 10.27
N LEU A 27 -5.04 1.84 9.22
CA LEU A 27 -6.17 1.24 8.49
C LEU A 27 -5.79 -0.09 7.81
N ILE A 28 -4.56 -0.20 7.29
CA ILE A 28 -4.05 -1.45 6.70
C ILE A 28 -3.86 -2.53 7.76
N GLU A 29 -3.33 -2.18 8.93
CA GLU A 29 -3.21 -3.10 10.08
C GLU A 29 -4.59 -3.61 10.53
N GLU A 30 -5.61 -2.75 10.49
CA GLU A 30 -7.00 -3.11 10.74
C GLU A 30 -7.67 -3.85 9.56
N ARG A 31 -6.93 -4.18 8.50
CA ARG A 31 -7.43 -4.78 7.23
C ARG A 31 -8.54 -3.97 6.56
N SER A 32 -8.64 -2.69 6.87
CA SER A 32 -9.60 -1.74 6.30
C SER A 32 -9.03 -1.08 5.04
N PHE A 33 -8.75 -1.89 4.01
CA PHE A 33 -8.06 -1.47 2.79
C PHE A 33 -8.83 -0.41 1.98
N GLU A 34 -10.16 -0.50 1.91
CA GLU A 34 -10.98 0.50 1.22
C GLU A 34 -10.89 1.90 1.86
N SER A 35 -10.92 1.94 3.20
CA SER A 35 -10.72 3.19 3.95
C SER A 35 -9.31 3.73 3.75
N ALA A 36 -8.29 2.86 3.80
CA ALA A 36 -6.91 3.23 3.56
C ALA A 36 -6.71 3.83 2.16
N LEU A 37 -7.38 3.25 1.14
CA LEU A 37 -7.35 3.75 -0.23
C LEU A 37 -7.85 5.20 -0.30
N MET A 38 -9.00 5.47 0.29
CA MET A 38 -9.60 6.81 0.28
C MET A 38 -8.71 7.86 0.96
N VAL A 39 -8.07 7.49 2.06
CA VAL A 39 -7.11 8.34 2.78
C VAL A 39 -5.90 8.64 1.92
N CYS A 40 -5.27 7.60 1.35
CA CYS A 40 -4.09 7.76 0.50
C CYS A 40 -4.41 8.63 -0.72
N LEU A 41 -5.55 8.41 -1.38
CA LEU A 41 -5.97 9.22 -2.54
C LEU A 41 -6.19 10.68 -2.16
N ARG A 42 -6.88 10.95 -1.04
CA ARG A 42 -7.10 12.33 -0.56
C ARG A 42 -5.78 13.01 -0.16
N GLY A 43 -4.89 12.27 0.50
CA GLY A 43 -3.58 12.72 0.90
C GLY A 43 -2.69 13.08 -0.28
N LEU A 44 -2.58 12.16 -1.25
CA LEU A 44 -1.79 12.34 -2.45
C LEU A 44 -2.37 13.37 -3.41
N SER A 45 -3.69 13.56 -3.43
CA SER A 45 -4.31 14.65 -4.21
C SER A 45 -3.86 16.03 -3.72
N SER A 46 -3.58 16.15 -2.41
CA SER A 46 -3.14 17.40 -1.78
C SER A 46 -1.61 17.51 -1.73
N ASN A 47 -0.92 16.37 -1.61
CA ASN A 47 0.53 16.26 -1.58
C ASN A 47 1.02 15.13 -2.51
N PRO A 48 1.09 15.39 -3.83
CA PRO A 48 1.47 14.37 -4.81
C PRO A 48 2.95 13.99 -4.75
N SER A 49 3.79 14.76 -4.06
CA SER A 49 5.22 14.51 -3.89
C SER A 49 5.54 13.55 -2.74
N ALA A 50 4.53 13.08 -2.00
CA ALA A 50 4.72 12.13 -0.91
C ALA A 50 4.99 10.71 -1.45
N HIS A 51 6.25 10.40 -1.75
CA HIS A 51 6.66 9.08 -2.27
C HIS A 51 6.25 7.91 -1.34
N ALA A 52 6.39 8.09 -0.03
CA ALA A 52 5.96 7.09 0.97
C ALA A 52 4.43 6.86 0.93
N GLY A 53 3.64 7.92 0.68
CA GLY A 53 2.20 7.83 0.51
C GLY A 53 1.81 7.07 -0.77
N ARG A 54 2.51 7.31 -1.88
CA ARG A 54 2.29 6.56 -3.14
C ARG A 54 2.63 5.08 -2.99
N LEU A 55 3.68 4.77 -2.24
CA LEU A 55 4.05 3.39 -1.97
C LEU A 55 2.97 2.67 -1.13
N LEU A 56 2.45 3.35 -0.12
CA LEU A 56 1.30 2.88 0.66
C LEU A 56 0.06 2.67 -0.21
N LEU A 57 -0.22 3.58 -1.15
CA LEU A 57 -1.30 3.41 -2.12
C LEU A 57 -1.11 2.13 -2.96
N ALA A 58 0.12 1.86 -3.42
CA ALA A 58 0.43 0.64 -4.14
C ALA A 58 0.22 -0.63 -3.29
N ARG A 59 0.61 -0.61 -2.02
CA ARG A 59 0.32 -1.70 -1.06
C ARG A 59 -1.17 -1.94 -0.92
N VAL A 60 -1.95 -0.87 -0.75
CA VAL A 60 -3.42 -0.96 -0.65
C VAL A 60 -4.03 -1.55 -1.92
N PHE A 61 -3.59 -1.12 -3.10
CA PHE A 61 -4.03 -1.70 -4.36
C PHE A 61 -3.69 -3.20 -4.46
N TYR A 62 -2.50 -3.59 -4.02
CA TYR A 62 -2.11 -5.00 -3.98
C TYR A 62 -3.06 -5.81 -3.07
N GLU A 63 -3.34 -5.33 -1.85
CA GLU A 63 -4.26 -6.00 -0.92
C GLU A 63 -5.70 -6.08 -1.42
N LEU A 64 -6.14 -5.09 -2.19
CA LEU A 64 -7.45 -5.08 -2.86
C LEU A 64 -7.49 -5.98 -4.12
N GLY A 65 -6.39 -6.63 -4.50
CA GLY A 65 -6.27 -7.43 -5.72
C GLY A 65 -6.17 -6.59 -7.00
N LEU A 66 -6.05 -5.26 -6.86
CA LEU A 66 -5.88 -4.29 -7.94
C LEU A 66 -4.41 -4.18 -8.36
N VAL A 67 -3.76 -5.33 -8.59
CA VAL A 67 -2.32 -5.42 -8.90
C VAL A 67 -1.88 -4.53 -10.08
N PRO A 68 -2.64 -4.40 -11.18
CA PRO A 68 -2.27 -3.50 -12.28
C PRO A 68 -2.10 -2.04 -11.85
N PHE A 69 -2.91 -1.58 -10.89
CA PHE A 69 -2.79 -0.23 -10.34
C PHE A 69 -1.58 -0.12 -9.41
N ALA A 70 -1.34 -1.13 -8.57
CA ALA A 70 -0.15 -1.19 -7.72
C ALA A 70 1.15 -1.12 -8.53
N VAL A 71 1.26 -1.92 -9.60
CA VAL A 71 2.41 -1.93 -10.51
C VAL A 71 2.65 -0.53 -11.08
N ARG A 72 1.61 0.11 -11.61
CA ARG A 72 1.72 1.45 -12.20
C ARG A 72 2.26 2.49 -11.21
N GLU A 73 1.78 2.50 -9.97
CA GLU A 73 2.25 3.44 -8.95
C GLU A 73 3.73 3.21 -8.60
N VAL A 74 4.16 1.95 -8.48
CA VAL A 74 5.57 1.61 -8.22
C VAL A 74 6.46 1.91 -9.43
N GLU A 75 5.97 1.70 -10.66
CA GLU A 75 6.70 2.08 -11.88
C GLU A 75 6.99 3.58 -11.94
N GLU A 76 6.00 4.41 -11.62
CA GLU A 76 6.16 5.87 -11.54
C GLU A 76 7.20 6.23 -10.47
N LEU A 77 7.15 5.59 -9.30
CA LEU A 77 8.16 5.78 -8.25
C LEU A 77 9.56 5.33 -8.70
N CYS A 78 9.69 4.23 -9.44
CA CYS A 78 10.96 3.79 -10.02
C CYS A 78 11.52 4.78 -11.05
N ARG A 79 10.66 5.50 -11.77
CA ARG A 79 11.08 6.56 -12.71
C ARG A 79 11.58 7.80 -11.96
N GLU A 80 10.93 8.17 -10.86
CA GLU A 80 11.33 9.30 -10.01
C GLU A 80 12.58 8.98 -9.18
N LEU A 81 12.72 7.74 -8.70
CA LEU A 81 13.78 7.26 -7.82
C LEU A 81 14.52 6.06 -8.41
N PRO A 82 15.24 6.22 -9.55
CA PRO A 82 15.85 5.10 -10.29
C PRO A 82 16.97 4.40 -9.52
N HIS A 83 17.56 5.05 -8.50
CA HIS A 83 18.60 4.47 -7.66
C HIS A 83 18.07 3.65 -6.48
N ASN A 84 16.75 3.58 -6.29
CA ASN A 84 16.17 2.84 -5.19
C ASN A 84 15.93 1.38 -5.59
N LEU A 85 16.91 0.53 -5.32
CA LEU A 85 16.85 -0.91 -5.59
C LEU A 85 15.67 -1.61 -4.91
N LYS A 86 15.16 -1.06 -3.78
CA LYS A 86 14.01 -1.64 -3.09
C LYS A 86 12.75 -1.51 -3.94
N LEU A 87 12.51 -0.34 -4.56
CA LEU A 87 11.36 -0.13 -5.46
C LEU A 87 11.42 -1.06 -6.67
N GLN A 88 12.61 -1.27 -7.23
CA GLN A 88 12.80 -2.20 -8.34
C GLN A 88 12.44 -3.64 -7.94
N ARG A 89 12.82 -4.08 -6.74
CA ARG A 89 12.44 -5.40 -6.21
C ARG A 89 10.94 -5.53 -5.99
N VAL A 90 10.29 -4.49 -5.45
CA VAL A 90 8.83 -4.48 -5.27
C VAL A 90 8.13 -4.57 -6.62
N LEU A 91 8.57 -3.79 -7.61
CA LEU A 91 8.04 -3.85 -8.96
C LEU A 91 8.20 -5.24 -9.57
N GLU A 92 9.41 -5.81 -9.47
CA GLU A 92 9.70 -7.16 -9.93
C GLU A 92 8.79 -8.19 -9.25
N ALA A 93 8.64 -8.12 -7.93
CA ALA A 93 7.76 -9.01 -7.17
C ALA A 93 6.28 -8.88 -7.57
N LEU A 94 5.78 -7.65 -7.77
CA LEU A 94 4.40 -7.41 -8.22
C LEU A 94 4.14 -7.94 -9.64
N THR A 95 5.12 -7.83 -10.53
CA THR A 95 5.00 -8.33 -11.92
C THR A 95 5.14 -9.85 -12.03
N LEU A 96 5.98 -10.46 -11.18
CA LEU A 96 6.15 -11.91 -11.11
C LEU A 96 4.98 -12.62 -10.43
N ASN A 97 4.32 -11.94 -9.49
CA ASN A 97 3.15 -12.46 -8.79
C ASN A 97 1.90 -11.59 -9.02
N PRO A 98 1.34 -11.59 -10.25
CA PRO A 98 0.14 -10.81 -10.57
C PRO A 98 -1.14 -11.36 -9.91
N ALA A 99 -1.05 -12.46 -9.17
CA ALA A 99 -2.19 -13.25 -8.75
C ALA A 99 -2.26 -13.37 -7.22
N ILE A 100 -2.97 -12.43 -6.60
CA ILE A 100 -3.84 -12.82 -5.49
C ILE A 100 -5.05 -13.52 -6.14
N SER A 101 -4.89 -14.79 -6.50
CA SER A 101 -6.02 -15.71 -6.64
C SER A 101 -6.53 -16.01 -5.23
N ARG A 102 -7.22 -15.05 -4.59
CA ARG A 102 -8.03 -15.30 -3.38
C ARG A 102 -9.42 -15.82 -3.72
N ASP A 103 -9.59 -16.38 -4.92
CA ASP A 103 -10.72 -17.25 -5.21
C ASP A 103 -10.46 -18.62 -4.57
N SER A 104 -10.67 -18.70 -3.26
CA SER A 104 -10.98 -19.96 -2.59
C SER A 104 -11.95 -19.67 -1.45
N ALA A 105 -13.21 -19.50 -1.83
CA ALA A 105 -14.25 -20.01 -0.97
C ALA A 105 -13.92 -21.48 -0.63
N SER A 106 -14.10 -21.83 0.64
CA SER A 106 -14.16 -23.19 1.20
C SER A 106 -12.86 -23.77 1.79
N SER A 107 -12.91 -23.88 3.12
CA SER A 107 -12.61 -25.06 3.95
C SER A 107 -11.33 -25.87 3.68
N SER A 108 -10.56 -26.01 4.76
CA SER A 108 -9.69 -27.15 5.10
C SER A 108 -8.21 -27.07 4.68
N GLN A 109 -7.39 -26.92 5.72
CA GLN A 109 -5.95 -27.20 5.86
C GLN A 109 -4.95 -26.26 5.15
N PRO A 110 -4.00 -25.66 5.90
CA PRO A 110 -2.77 -25.16 5.33
C PRO A 110 -1.75 -26.31 5.29
N ASP A 111 -1.57 -26.92 4.11
CA ASP A 111 -0.41 -27.76 3.83
C ASP A 111 0.66 -26.88 3.16
N GLN A 112 1.86 -26.96 3.71
CA GLN A 112 3.01 -26.12 3.43
C GLN A 112 3.49 -26.32 1.99
N THR A 113 3.69 -25.22 1.25
CA THR A 113 4.76 -24.99 0.24
C THR A 113 4.35 -23.89 -0.73
N LEU A 114 4.25 -22.66 -0.22
CA LEU A 114 4.53 -21.51 -1.06
C LEU A 114 5.59 -20.73 -0.31
N ALA A 115 6.76 -20.60 -0.91
CA ALA A 115 7.67 -19.53 -0.56
C ALA A 115 6.90 -18.24 -0.89
N GLU A 116 6.10 -17.80 0.07
CA GLU A 116 5.47 -16.49 0.08
C GLU A 116 6.64 -15.50 0.06
N LEU A 117 7.08 -15.13 -1.14
CA LEU A 117 7.51 -13.76 -1.38
C LEU A 117 6.25 -12.92 -1.15
N GLU A 118 5.87 -12.77 0.12
CA GLU A 118 5.05 -11.66 0.55
C GLU A 118 5.78 -10.43 0.03
N VAL A 119 5.12 -9.65 -0.83
CA VAL A 119 5.68 -8.39 -1.29
C VAL A 119 5.82 -7.53 -0.04
N SER A 120 7.01 -7.52 0.56
CA SER A 120 7.25 -6.83 1.82
C SER A 120 7.35 -5.34 1.54
N PHE A 121 6.21 -4.66 1.63
CA PHE A 121 6.13 -3.21 1.57
C PHE A 121 6.65 -2.54 2.85
N ASP A 122 6.88 -3.31 3.92
CA ASP A 122 7.29 -2.81 5.24
C ASP A 122 8.76 -2.40 5.28
N ASP A 123 9.62 -2.95 4.42
CA ASP A 123 11.06 -2.65 4.38
C ASP A 123 11.41 -1.29 3.71
N LEU A 124 10.40 -0.48 3.36
CA LEU A 124 10.54 0.72 2.52
C LEU A 124 10.51 2.04 3.32
N GLU A 125 10.64 1.98 4.64
CA GLU A 125 10.79 3.16 5.52
C GLU A 125 12.04 4.01 5.23
#